data_AF-A0A7K2VCD0-F1
#
_entry.id   AF-A0A7K2VCD0-F1
#
_cell.length_a   1.000
_cell.length_b   1.000
_cell.length_c   1.000
_cell.angle_alpha   90.00
_cell.angle_beta   90.00
_cell.angle_gamma   90.00
#
_symmetry.space_group_name_H-M   'P 1'
#
loop_
_entity.id
_entity.type
_entity.pdbx_description
1 polymer ?
#
loop_
_entity_poly.entity_id
_entity_poly.type
_entity_poly.pdbx_seq_one_letter_code
_entity_poly.pdbx_strand_id
1 'polypeptide(L)'
;MNTFVTLFWRKHLHAQAAERLEDRGFRVIRFEAGQWNTERDMHRAMAAALDFPDYYGHNLDALNDCLGDVACYGGYDDAPEGAGLALVFTDYDRFATTCPRAAQVVLDVIAVQARRAAVLRRRLICLVQSNDPQIRFEPIGAMSVMWNSDEALDTRRC
;
A
#
# COMPACT_ATOMS: atom_id res chain seq x y z
N MET A 1 4.42 -1.39 -15.41
CA MET A 1 4.78 -0.89 -14.07
C MET A 1 5.94 -1.74 -13.60
N ASN A 2 7.05 -1.13 -13.21
CA ASN A 2 8.30 -1.84 -12.86
C ASN A 2 8.48 -1.97 -11.33
N THR A 3 7.50 -1.52 -10.54
CA THR A 3 7.50 -1.49 -9.08
C THR A 3 6.07 -1.61 -8.56
N PHE A 4 5.92 -1.95 -7.29
CA PHE A 4 4.62 -2.05 -6.60
C PHE A 4 4.05 -0.67 -6.23
N VAL A 5 4.88 0.35 -6.04
CA VAL A 5 4.47 1.72 -5.71
C VAL A 5 4.99 2.66 -6.78
N THR A 6 4.09 3.35 -7.49
CA THR A 6 4.45 4.30 -8.56
C THR A 6 4.01 5.71 -8.18
N LEU A 7 4.95 6.65 -8.20
CA LEU A 7 4.70 8.08 -7.93
C LEU A 7 4.38 8.84 -9.23
N PHE A 8 3.38 9.72 -9.15
CA PHE A 8 2.93 10.59 -10.21
C PHE A 8 2.91 12.03 -9.72
N TRP A 9 3.33 12.95 -10.58
CA TRP A 9 3.11 14.38 -10.37
C TRP A 9 1.85 14.88 -11.10
N ARG A 10 1.64 14.39 -12.34
CA ARG A 10 0.51 14.81 -13.18
C ARG A 10 -0.74 13.99 -12.87
N LYS A 11 -1.79 14.66 -12.34
CA LYS A 11 -3.09 14.03 -12.00
C LYS A 11 -3.72 13.24 -13.15
N HIS A 12 -3.69 13.76 -14.38
CA HIS A 12 -4.29 13.04 -15.52
C HIS A 12 -3.58 11.71 -15.83
N LEU A 13 -2.26 11.63 -15.67
CA LEU A 13 -1.51 10.38 -15.88
C LEU A 13 -1.79 9.35 -14.78
N HIS A 14 -1.97 9.83 -13.55
CA HIS A 14 -2.37 9.00 -12.41
C HIS A 14 -3.79 8.44 -12.59
N ALA A 15 -4.75 9.29 -12.99
CA ALA A 15 -6.12 8.88 -13.30
C ALA A 15 -6.16 7.84 -14.42
N GLN A 16 -5.49 8.11 -15.55
CA GLN A 16 -5.39 7.15 -16.66
C GLN A 16 -4.70 5.83 -16.25
N ALA A 17 -3.75 5.87 -15.32
CA ALA A 17 -3.12 4.65 -14.82
C ALA A 17 -4.08 3.82 -13.96
N ALA A 18 -4.94 4.46 -13.16
CA ALA A 18 -5.98 3.79 -12.40
C ALA A 18 -7.07 3.22 -13.31
N GLU A 19 -7.56 3.97 -14.29
CA GLU A 19 -8.55 3.52 -15.29
C GLU A 19 -8.06 2.27 -16.04
N ARG A 20 -6.79 2.27 -16.48
CA ARG A 20 -6.18 1.08 -17.12
C ARG A 20 -6.11 -0.15 -16.22
N LEU A 21 -6.11 0.02 -14.89
CA LEU A 21 -6.17 -1.10 -13.95
C LEU A 21 -7.62 -1.59 -13.80
N GLU A 22 -8.57 -0.67 -13.70
CA GLU A 22 -10.02 -0.98 -13.70
C GLU A 22 -10.42 -1.77 -14.96
N ASP A 23 -9.99 -1.33 -16.15
CA ASP A 23 -10.22 -2.01 -17.42
C ASP A 23 -9.64 -3.44 -17.48
N ARG A 24 -8.63 -3.71 -16.64
CA ARG A 24 -8.00 -5.04 -16.48
C ARG A 24 -8.61 -5.85 -15.34
N GLY A 25 -9.72 -5.39 -14.79
CA GLY A 25 -10.46 -6.07 -13.72
C GLY A 25 -9.89 -5.87 -12.32
N PHE A 26 -8.93 -4.94 -12.12
CA PHE A 26 -8.48 -4.64 -10.76
C PHE A 26 -9.59 -4.00 -9.94
N ARG A 27 -9.72 -4.43 -8.68
CA ARG A 27 -10.46 -3.67 -7.68
C ARG A 27 -9.63 -2.43 -7.33
N VAL A 28 -10.14 -1.24 -7.64
CA VAL A 28 -9.44 0.02 -7.38
C VAL A 28 -10.08 0.73 -6.21
N ILE A 29 -9.27 1.03 -5.18
CA ILE A 29 -9.67 1.79 -3.99
C ILE A 29 -8.93 3.13 -4.03
N ARG A 30 -9.69 4.21 -3.96
CA ARG A 30 -9.19 5.58 -4.13
C ARG A 30 -9.23 6.32 -2.79
N PHE A 31 -8.17 7.06 -2.50
CA PHE A 31 -7.97 7.81 -1.27
C PHE A 31 -7.62 9.27 -1.57
N GLU A 32 -8.39 10.18 -0.97
CA GLU A 32 -8.10 11.61 -0.98
C GLU A 32 -7.15 11.97 0.16
N ALA A 33 -5.87 11.60 0.02
CA ALA A 33 -4.85 11.84 1.05
C ALA A 33 -4.64 13.33 1.37
N GLY A 34 -5.03 14.22 0.45
CA GLY A 34 -5.07 15.67 0.68
C GLY A 34 -5.96 16.14 1.82
N GLN A 35 -6.88 15.30 2.30
CA GLN A 35 -7.78 15.58 3.43
C GLN A 35 -7.26 15.04 4.76
N TRP A 36 -6.12 14.33 4.77
CA TRP A 36 -5.56 13.75 5.98
C TRP A 36 -4.68 14.78 6.69
N ASN A 37 -5.24 15.37 7.75
CA ASN A 37 -4.54 16.34 8.59
C ASN A 37 -3.80 15.66 9.75
N THR A 38 -4.14 14.40 10.04
CA THR A 38 -3.50 13.61 11.09
C THR A 38 -3.32 12.16 10.63
N GLU A 39 -2.41 11.43 11.28
CA GLU A 39 -2.27 9.98 11.10
C GLU A 39 -3.58 9.23 11.40
N ARG A 40 -4.39 9.75 12.34
CA ARG A 40 -5.70 9.19 12.65
C ARG A 40 -6.71 9.30 11.49
N ASP A 41 -6.66 10.39 10.72
CA ASP A 41 -7.52 10.57 9.54
C ASP A 41 -7.18 9.53 8.47
N MET A 42 -5.88 9.29 8.26
CA MET A 42 -5.38 8.23 7.38
C MET A 42 -5.88 6.85 7.84
N HIS A 43 -5.68 6.50 9.11
CA HIS A 43 -6.12 5.21 9.65
C HIS A 43 -7.63 5.00 9.50
N ARG A 44 -8.44 6.04 9.76
CA ARG A 44 -9.90 5.96 9.60
C ARG A 44 -10.28 5.74 8.13
N ALA A 45 -9.69 6.50 7.22
CA ALA A 45 -10.00 6.41 5.80
C ALA A 45 -9.60 5.05 5.22
N MET A 46 -8.40 4.55 5.56
CA MET A 46 -7.92 3.25 5.12
C MET A 46 -8.75 2.10 5.70
N ALA A 47 -9.03 2.12 7.00
CA ALA A 47 -9.85 1.09 7.64
C ALA A 47 -11.25 0.99 7.03
N ALA A 48 -11.91 2.13 6.80
CA ALA A 48 -13.24 2.16 6.21
C ALA A 48 -13.26 1.67 4.76
N ALA A 49 -12.29 2.08 3.94
CA ALA A 49 -12.30 1.71 2.52
C ALA A 49 -11.83 0.27 2.25
N LEU A 50 -10.96 -0.26 3.12
CA LEU A 50 -10.42 -1.62 3.03
C LEU A 50 -11.21 -2.64 3.86
N ASP A 51 -12.27 -2.19 4.54
CA ASP A 51 -13.12 -3.02 5.39
C ASP A 51 -12.30 -3.75 6.48
N PHE A 52 -11.45 -2.99 7.18
CA PHE A 52 -10.68 -3.53 8.30
C PHE A 52 -11.59 -3.88 9.48
N PRO A 53 -11.22 -4.89 10.29
CA PRO A 53 -12.04 -5.35 11.40
C PRO A 53 -12.18 -4.30 12.51
N ASP A 54 -13.25 -4.40 13.30
CA ASP A 54 -13.55 -3.48 14.42
C ASP A 54 -12.45 -3.41 15.49
N TYR A 55 -11.62 -4.46 15.61
CA TYR A 55 -10.48 -4.50 16.53
C TYR A 55 -9.21 -3.85 15.95
N TYR A 56 -9.29 -3.15 14.82
CA TYR A 56 -8.17 -2.45 14.21
C TYR A 56 -7.53 -1.44 15.17
N GLY A 57 -6.26 -1.66 15.52
CA GLY A 57 -5.56 -0.91 16.57
C GLY A 57 -5.18 0.54 16.24
N HIS A 58 -5.55 1.06 15.07
CA HIS A 58 -5.29 2.44 14.62
C HIS A 58 -3.84 2.92 14.79
N ASN A 59 -2.89 2.04 14.48
CA ASN A 59 -1.45 2.34 14.44
C ASN A 59 -0.81 1.65 13.23
N LEU A 60 0.45 2.02 12.93
CA LEU A 60 1.15 1.56 11.72
C LEU A 60 1.45 0.05 11.73
N ASP A 61 1.63 -0.58 12.89
CA ASP A 61 1.81 -2.04 12.98
C ASP A 61 0.49 -2.75 12.65
N ALA A 62 -0.62 -2.28 13.23
CA ALA A 62 -1.95 -2.78 12.90
C ALA A 62 -2.29 -2.58 11.40
N LEU A 63 -1.86 -1.46 10.80
CA LEU A 63 -2.01 -1.23 9.36
C LEU A 63 -1.27 -2.31 8.55
N ASN A 64 -0.04 -2.63 8.95
CA ASN A 64 0.76 -3.64 8.29
C ASN A 64 0.10 -5.02 8.33
N ASP A 65 -0.46 -5.39 9.49
CA ASP A 65 -1.13 -6.68 9.67
C ASP A 65 -2.42 -6.76 8.86
N CYS A 66 -3.34 -5.81 9.05
CA CYS A 66 -4.63 -5.81 8.34
C CYS A 66 -4.47 -5.65 6.81
N LEU A 67 -3.52 -4.82 6.34
CA LEU A 67 -3.27 -4.73 4.90
C LEU A 67 -2.66 -6.03 4.37
N GLY A 68 -1.83 -6.72 5.15
CA GLY A 68 -1.30 -8.03 4.80
C GLY A 68 -2.42 -9.05 4.60
N ASP A 69 -3.40 -9.08 5.50
CA ASP A 69 -4.57 -9.95 5.38
C ASP A 69 -5.38 -9.64 4.13
N VAL A 70 -5.65 -8.35 3.86
CA VAL A 70 -6.36 -7.95 2.63
C VAL A 70 -5.56 -8.32 1.38
N ALA A 71 -4.26 -8.06 1.36
CA ALA A 71 -3.41 -8.32 0.19
C ALA A 71 -3.17 -9.82 -0.08
N CYS A 72 -3.14 -10.64 0.97
CA CYS A 72 -2.82 -12.07 0.85
C CYS A 72 -4.07 -12.96 0.80
N TYR A 73 -5.19 -12.52 1.39
CA TYR A 73 -6.38 -13.35 1.60
C TYR A 73 -7.71 -12.61 1.36
N GLY A 74 -7.69 -11.34 0.97
CA GLY A 74 -8.90 -10.53 0.81
C GLY A 74 -9.77 -10.94 -0.39
N GLY A 75 -11.05 -10.55 -0.33
CA GLY A 75 -12.07 -10.87 -1.34
C GLY A 75 -11.90 -10.12 -2.67
N TYR A 76 -10.88 -10.49 -3.44
CA TYR A 76 -10.75 -10.19 -4.87
C TYR A 76 -10.27 -11.42 -5.66
N ASP A 77 -10.50 -12.62 -5.12
CA ASP A 77 -10.21 -13.90 -5.78
C ASP A 77 -11.19 -14.22 -6.92
N ASP A 78 -12.39 -13.64 -6.85
CA ASP A 78 -13.38 -13.72 -7.93
C ASP A 78 -13.04 -12.79 -9.11
N ALA A 79 -11.96 -12.01 -9.01
CA ALA A 79 -11.51 -11.15 -10.09
C ALA A 79 -10.92 -11.97 -11.25
N PRO A 80 -10.95 -11.45 -12.49
CA PRO A 80 -10.36 -12.13 -13.64
C PRO A 80 -8.92 -12.59 -13.39
N GLU A 81 -8.48 -13.68 -14.02
CA GLU A 81 -7.11 -14.16 -13.83
C GLU A 81 -6.09 -13.05 -14.10
N GLY A 82 -5.20 -12.82 -13.13
CA GLY A 82 -4.22 -11.74 -13.19
C GLY A 82 -4.76 -10.35 -12.80
N ALA A 83 -6.02 -10.21 -12.38
CA ALA A 83 -6.49 -9.03 -11.66
C ALA A 83 -5.97 -9.01 -10.22
N GLY A 84 -6.22 -7.91 -9.51
CA GLY A 84 -5.78 -7.74 -8.14
C GLY A 84 -6.34 -6.47 -7.51
N LEU A 85 -5.69 -6.00 -6.46
CA LEU A 85 -6.05 -4.78 -5.75
C LEU A 85 -5.15 -3.62 -6.18
N ALA A 86 -5.73 -2.45 -6.43
CA ALA A 86 -4.98 -1.22 -6.61
C ALA A 86 -5.40 -0.17 -5.56
N LEU A 87 -4.42 0.41 -4.89
CA LEU A 87 -4.61 1.54 -3.97
C LEU A 87 -4.15 2.83 -4.68
N VAL A 88 -4.99 3.84 -4.70
CA VAL A 88 -4.80 5.03 -5.51
C VAL A 88 -4.92 6.27 -4.63
N PHE A 89 -3.82 6.96 -4.37
CA PHE A 89 -3.78 8.13 -3.51
C PHE A 89 -3.64 9.41 -4.33
N THR A 90 -4.41 10.45 -4.00
CA THR A 90 -4.28 11.80 -4.58
C THR A 90 -3.87 12.83 -3.54
N ASP A 91 -3.14 13.85 -3.97
CA ASP A 91 -2.70 14.97 -3.12
C ASP A 91 -1.89 14.50 -1.88
N TYR A 92 -1.08 13.46 -2.07
CA TYR A 92 -0.32 12.80 -1.00
C TYR A 92 0.75 13.70 -0.37
N ASP A 93 1.17 14.77 -1.05
CA ASP A 93 2.09 15.79 -0.53
C ASP A 93 1.61 16.41 0.77
N ARG A 94 0.30 16.63 0.92
CA ARG A 94 -0.26 17.22 2.15
C ARG A 94 -0.10 16.28 3.34
N PHE A 95 -0.43 15.01 3.15
CA PHE A 95 -0.23 14.00 4.20
C PHE A 95 1.26 13.82 4.51
N ALA A 96 2.11 13.79 3.49
CA ALA A 96 3.56 13.70 3.64
C ALA A 96 4.17 14.91 4.36
N THR A 97 3.57 16.09 4.22
CA THR A 97 4.01 17.29 4.94
C THR A 97 3.56 17.25 6.41
N THR A 98 2.31 16.89 6.66
CA THR A 98 1.73 16.93 8.02
C THR A 98 2.18 15.75 8.88
N CYS A 99 2.35 14.57 8.29
CA CYS A 99 2.74 13.34 8.97
C CYS A 99 3.85 12.60 8.18
N PRO A 100 5.07 13.14 8.07
CA PRO A 100 6.11 12.61 7.18
C PRO A 100 6.48 11.15 7.46
N ARG A 101 6.63 10.80 8.75
CA ARG A 101 6.94 9.42 9.16
C ARG A 101 5.85 8.45 8.76
N ALA A 102 4.58 8.77 9.05
CA ALA A 102 3.46 7.92 8.70
C ALA A 102 3.33 7.77 7.18
N ALA A 103 3.51 8.86 6.42
CA ALA A 103 3.45 8.83 4.96
C ALA A 103 4.52 7.93 4.34
N GLN A 104 5.75 7.94 4.87
CA GLN A 104 6.80 7.02 4.47
C GLN A 104 6.41 5.57 4.80
N VAL A 105 5.98 5.30 6.04
CA VAL A 105 5.68 3.94 6.51
C VAL A 105 4.48 3.33 5.76
N VAL A 106 3.44 4.11 5.44
CA VAL A 106 2.31 3.62 4.64
C VAL A 106 2.77 3.09 3.29
N LEU A 107 3.62 3.83 2.58
CA LEU A 107 4.16 3.38 1.28
C LEU A 107 5.06 2.14 1.43
N ASP A 108 5.85 2.08 2.50
CA ASP A 108 6.70 0.93 2.83
C ASP A 108 5.90 -0.33 3.11
N VAL A 109 4.88 -0.22 3.98
CA VAL A 109 3.93 -1.28 4.29
C VAL A 109 3.25 -1.79 3.02
N ILE A 110 2.75 -0.90 2.16
CA ILE A 110 2.11 -1.31 0.91
C ILE A 110 3.10 -2.08 0.01
N ALA A 111 4.34 -1.63 -0.10
CA ALA A 111 5.36 -2.32 -0.91
C ALA A 111 5.78 -3.67 -0.32
N VAL A 112 5.85 -3.79 1.00
CA VAL A 112 6.10 -5.06 1.70
C VAL A 112 4.97 -6.05 1.45
N GLN A 113 3.73 -5.63 1.67
CA GLN A 113 2.56 -6.50 1.49
C GLN A 113 2.34 -6.86 0.03
N ALA A 114 2.63 -5.96 -0.90
CA ALA A 114 2.55 -6.26 -2.33
C ALA A 114 3.54 -7.33 -2.78
N ARG A 115 4.75 -7.36 -2.21
CA ARG A 115 5.72 -8.42 -2.45
C ARG A 115 5.29 -9.76 -1.85
N ARG A 116 4.75 -9.74 -0.62
CA ARG A 116 4.21 -10.96 0.02
C ARG A 116 3.06 -11.54 -0.80
N ALA A 117 2.12 -10.69 -1.23
CA ALA A 117 1.03 -11.07 -2.12
C ALA A 117 1.54 -11.69 -3.43
N ALA A 118 2.60 -11.13 -4.03
CA ALA A 118 3.18 -11.65 -5.27
C ALA A 118 3.73 -13.08 -5.13
N VAL A 119 4.29 -13.45 -3.97
CA VAL A 119 4.70 -14.85 -3.69
C VAL A 119 3.51 -15.80 -3.73
N LEU A 120 2.35 -15.33 -3.28
CA LEU A 120 1.06 -16.05 -3.34
C LEU A 120 0.37 -15.93 -4.71
N ARG A 121 1.06 -15.41 -5.73
CA ARG A 121 0.51 -15.09 -7.08
C ARG A 121 -0.65 -14.08 -7.07
N ARG A 122 -0.78 -13.31 -6.00
CA ARG A 122 -1.73 -12.21 -5.87
C ARG A 122 -1.06 -10.90 -6.25
N ARG A 123 -1.85 -9.89 -6.61
CA ARG A 123 -1.34 -8.60 -7.08
C ARG A 123 -1.90 -7.46 -6.25
N LEU A 124 -1.00 -6.67 -5.68
CA LEU A 124 -1.30 -5.38 -5.06
C LEU A 124 -0.44 -4.32 -5.74
N ILE A 125 -1.07 -3.24 -6.20
CA ILE A 125 -0.42 -2.11 -6.86
C ILE A 125 -0.80 -0.82 -6.13
N CYS A 126 0.13 0.11 -6.03
CA CYS A 126 -0.10 1.42 -5.44
C CYS A 126 0.28 2.54 -6.40
N LEU A 127 -0.65 3.46 -6.62
CA LEU A 127 -0.47 4.66 -7.44
C LEU A 127 -0.60 5.88 -6.55
N VAL A 128 0.48 6.63 -6.39
CA VAL A 128 0.52 7.81 -5.52
C VAL A 128 0.64 9.05 -6.37
N GLN A 129 -0.19 10.06 -6.14
CA GLN A 129 -0.05 11.37 -6.76
C GLN A 129 0.29 12.45 -5.74
N SER A 130 1.25 13.31 -6.09
CA SER A 130 1.70 14.48 -5.34
C SER A 130 1.62 15.73 -6.22
N ASN A 131 1.22 16.87 -5.68
CA ASN A 131 1.33 18.16 -6.37
C ASN A 131 2.73 18.76 -6.27
N ASP A 132 3.54 18.30 -5.32
CA ASP A 132 4.95 18.65 -5.20
C ASP A 132 5.79 17.72 -6.09
N PRO A 133 6.38 18.22 -7.20
CA PRO A 133 7.24 17.41 -8.08
C PRO A 133 8.61 17.11 -7.46
N GLN A 134 8.97 17.76 -6.34
CA GLN A 134 10.24 17.59 -5.64
C GLN A 134 10.13 16.67 -4.43
N ILE A 135 8.94 16.15 -4.12
CA ILE A 135 8.72 15.23 -3.01
C ILE A 135 9.68 14.04 -3.09
N ARG A 136 10.26 13.66 -1.94
CA ARG A 136 11.16 12.52 -1.82
C ARG A 136 10.72 11.60 -0.70
N PHE A 137 10.93 10.32 -0.93
CA PHE A 137 10.77 9.26 0.06
C PHE A 137 12.10 8.52 0.16
N GLU A 138 12.40 7.99 1.35
CA GLU A 138 13.46 6.99 1.48
C GLU A 138 13.10 5.75 0.66
N PRO A 139 14.07 4.91 0.25
CA PRO A 139 13.80 3.69 -0.49
C PRO A 139 12.67 2.86 0.12
N ILE A 140 11.64 2.61 -0.67
CA ILE A 140 10.40 1.94 -0.25
C ILE A 140 10.51 0.43 -0.48
N GLY A 141 10.14 -0.36 0.53
CA GLY A 141 10.13 -1.82 0.49
C GLY A 141 11.52 -2.45 0.54
N ALA A 142 12.53 -1.73 1.05
CA ALA A 142 13.87 -2.26 1.22
C ALA A 142 13.85 -3.49 2.13
N MET A 143 14.49 -4.59 1.72
CA MET A 143 14.59 -5.80 2.53
C MET A 143 16.01 -6.34 2.57
N SER A 144 16.42 -6.71 3.77
CA SER A 144 17.58 -7.56 4.01
C SER A 144 17.29 -8.99 3.54
N VAL A 145 18.35 -9.73 3.18
CA VAL A 145 18.25 -11.16 2.94
C VAL A 145 17.86 -11.84 4.24
N MET A 146 16.73 -12.55 4.21
CA MET A 146 16.22 -13.30 5.34
C MET A 146 16.66 -14.75 5.24
N TRP A 147 16.92 -15.36 6.38
CA TRP A 147 17.02 -16.80 6.46
C TRP A 147 15.64 -17.42 6.27
N ASN A 148 15.58 -18.68 5.81
CA ASN A 148 14.32 -19.39 5.80
C ASN A 148 13.79 -19.56 7.23
N SER A 149 12.49 -19.78 7.33
CA SER A 149 11.78 -19.84 8.61
C SER A 149 12.32 -20.91 9.55
N ASP A 150 12.76 -22.04 8.99
CA ASP A 150 13.25 -23.18 9.77
C ASP A 150 14.60 -22.88 10.43
N GLU A 151 15.50 -22.18 9.71
CA GLU A 151 16.84 -21.78 10.21
C GLU A 151 16.84 -20.46 10.98
N ALA A 152 15.78 -19.66 10.87
CA ALA A 152 15.63 -18.43 11.64
C ALA A 152 15.33 -18.71 13.13
N LEU A 153 14.72 -19.85 13.44
CA LEU A 153 14.37 -20.29 14.79
C LEU A 153 15.45 -21.18 15.44
N ASP A 154 16.54 -21.49 14.73
CA ASP A 154 17.62 -22.32 15.26
C ASP A 154 18.40 -21.55 16.35
N THR A 155 18.35 -22.07 17.57
CA THR A 155 19.01 -21.50 18.76
C THR A 155 20.53 -21.50 18.67
N ARG A 156 21.15 -22.23 17.74
CA ARG A 156 22.59 -22.14 17.45
C ARG A 156 23.02 -20.78 16.92
N ARG A 157 22.07 -19.89 16.63
CA ARG A 157 22.29 -18.54 16.11
C ARG A 157 22.09 -17.43 17.14
N CYS A 158 21.68 -17.75 18.38
CA CYS A 158 21.51 -16.80 19.47
C CYS A 158 22.71 -16.79 20.42
#